data_AF-A0A7S2MWA6-F1
#
_entry.id   AF-A0A7S2MWA6-F1
#
_cell.length_a   1.000
_cell.length_b   1.000
_cell.length_c   1.000
_cell.angle_alpha   90.00
_cell.angle_beta   90.00
_cell.angle_gamma   90.00
#
_symmetry.space_group_name_H-M   'P 1'
#
loop_
_entity.id
_entity.type
_entity.pdbx_description
1 polymer ?
#
loop_
_entity_poly.entity_id
_entity_poly.type
_entity_poly.pdbx_seq_one_letter_code
_entity_poly.pdbx_strand_id
1 'polypeptide(L)'
;MDLERSIADCLENKRFPSLQLLYSQCSVVAYIFNEHDLAGDMVERTIETEKQVSRKAEAFGMYLFYHGLISFVLARKTKSDKWLTRANEALSEMEKYAKIGPCNFQHKLLLLEAENAYLFGDIDSAMIKYDRAIVTAGE
;
A
#
# COMPACT_ATOMS: atom_id res chain seq x y z
N MET A 1 -11.71 -3.72 -20.87
CA MET A 1 -10.65 -2.72 -21.09
C MET A 1 -9.35 -3.49 -21.07
N ASP A 2 -8.59 -3.46 -22.15
CA ASP A 2 -7.35 -4.24 -22.28
C ASP A 2 -6.22 -3.51 -21.53
N LEU A 3 -5.90 -3.99 -20.32
CA LEU A 3 -4.96 -3.35 -19.40
C LEU A 3 -3.56 -3.20 -20.01
N GLU A 4 -3.10 -4.21 -20.75
CA GLU A 4 -1.80 -4.19 -21.42
C GLU A 4 -1.76 -3.09 -22.47
N ARG A 5 -2.83 -2.95 -23.25
CA ARG A 5 -2.99 -1.87 -24.22
C ARG A 5 -3.00 -0.49 -23.55
N SER A 6 -3.67 -0.35 -22.40
CA SER A 6 -3.70 0.92 -21.65
C SER A 6 -2.32 1.30 -21.09
N ILE A 7 -1.55 0.34 -20.59
CA ILE A 7 -0.18 0.56 -20.11
C ILE A 7 0.74 0.93 -21.29
N ALA A 8 0.65 0.20 -22.41
CA ALA A 8 1.42 0.48 -23.62
C ALA A 8 1.16 1.90 -24.15
N ASP A 9 -0.12 2.30 -24.25
CA ASP A 9 -0.50 3.67 -24.65
C ASP A 9 0.10 4.72 -23.70
N CYS A 10 0.06 4.49 -22.39
CA CYS A 10 0.61 5.42 -21.43
C CYS A 10 2.14 5.53 -21.53
N LEU A 11 2.84 4.42 -21.79
CA LEU A 11 4.29 4.41 -21.98
C LEU A 11 4.70 5.13 -23.28
N GLU A 12 4.04 4.80 -24.39
CA GLU A 12 4.30 5.39 -25.71
C GLU A 12 4.08 6.91 -25.69
N ASN A 13 2.99 7.34 -25.07
CA ASN A 13 2.61 8.76 -24.99
C ASN A 13 3.16 9.48 -23.74
N LYS A 14 4.03 8.82 -22.95
CA LYS A 14 4.65 9.38 -21.73
C LYS A 14 3.64 9.97 -20.74
N ARG A 15 2.48 9.32 -20.58
CA ARG A 15 1.40 9.72 -19.65
C ARG A 15 1.69 9.22 -18.24
N PHE A 16 2.78 9.71 -17.64
CA PHE A 16 3.27 9.20 -16.35
C PHE A 16 2.26 9.27 -15.20
N PRO A 17 1.42 10.32 -15.03
CA PRO A 17 0.41 10.32 -13.98
C PRO A 17 -0.63 9.20 -14.13
N SER A 18 -1.10 8.95 -15.36
CA SER A 18 -2.04 7.85 -15.65
C SER A 18 -1.37 6.50 -15.48
N LEU A 19 -0.11 6.37 -15.90
CA LEU A 19 0.68 5.15 -15.73
C LEU A 19 0.87 4.80 -14.25
N GLN A 20 1.23 5.79 -13.44
CA GLN A 20 1.37 5.65 -11.99
C GLN A 20 0.06 5.15 -11.37
N LEU A 21 -1.07 5.77 -11.74
CA LEU A 21 -2.39 5.37 -11.24
C LEU A 21 -2.73 3.94 -11.63
N LEU A 22 -2.47 3.53 -12.87
CA LEU A 22 -2.71 2.18 -13.35
C LEU A 22 -1.88 1.17 -12.55
N TYR A 23 -0.59 1.41 -12.33
CA TYR A 23 0.23 0.51 -11.52
C TYR A 23 -0.26 0.43 -10.06
N SER A 24 -0.69 1.55 -9.48
CA SER A 24 -1.27 1.53 -8.12
C SER A 24 -2.60 0.77 -8.06
N GLN A 25 -3.42 0.82 -9.12
CA GLN A 25 -4.65 0.02 -9.18
C GLN A 25 -4.33 -1.47 -9.35
N CYS A 26 -3.35 -1.81 -10.19
CA CYS A 26 -2.90 -3.18 -10.38
C CYS A 26 -2.30 -3.76 -9.09
N SER A 27 -1.55 -2.98 -8.32
CA SER A 27 -1.00 -3.43 -7.03
C SER A 27 -2.11 -3.80 -6.05
N VAL A 28 -3.16 -2.99 -5.96
CA VAL A 28 -4.35 -3.26 -5.13
C VAL A 28 -5.08 -4.51 -5.59
N VAL A 29 -5.33 -4.65 -6.89
CA VAL A 29 -6.03 -5.82 -7.44
C VAL A 29 -5.23 -7.10 -7.20
N ALA A 30 -3.94 -7.10 -7.50
CA ALA A 30 -3.06 -8.24 -7.28
C ALA A 30 -3.01 -8.63 -5.79
N TYR A 31 -2.95 -7.64 -4.89
CA TYR A 31 -2.99 -7.88 -3.45
C TYR A 31 -4.30 -8.57 -3.01
N ILE A 32 -5.46 -8.09 -3.48
CA ILE A 32 -6.77 -8.67 -3.15
C ILE A 32 -6.87 -10.14 -3.61
N PHE A 33 -6.26 -10.47 -4.75
CA PHE A 33 -6.19 -11.85 -5.27
C PHE A 33 -5.04 -12.69 -4.68
N ASN A 34 -4.35 -12.20 -3.65
CA ASN A 34 -3.19 -12.84 -2.99
C ASN A 34 -1.98 -13.07 -3.92
N GLU A 35 -1.90 -12.36 -5.04
CA GLU A 35 -0.76 -12.37 -5.96
C GLU A 35 0.34 -11.42 -5.44
N HIS A 36 0.87 -11.69 -4.26
CA HIS A 36 1.74 -10.76 -3.52
C HIS A 36 3.02 -10.36 -4.26
N ASP A 37 3.62 -11.27 -5.04
CA ASP A 37 4.82 -10.96 -5.82
C ASP A 37 4.49 -9.98 -6.95
N LEU A 38 3.38 -10.21 -7.66
CA LEU A 38 2.88 -9.28 -8.68
C LEU A 38 2.50 -7.92 -8.06
N ALA A 39 1.84 -7.93 -6.91
CA ALA A 39 1.50 -6.71 -6.18
C ALA A 39 2.76 -5.91 -5.84
N GLY A 40 3.82 -6.59 -5.38
CA GLY A 40 5.13 -6.00 -5.15
C GLY A 40 5.73 -5.37 -6.40
N ASP A 41 5.75 -6.10 -7.51
CA ASP A 41 6.26 -5.59 -8.79
C ASP A 41 5.51 -4.32 -9.24
N MET A 42 4.19 -4.29 -9.06
CA MET A 42 3.38 -3.11 -9.40
C MET A 42 3.66 -1.92 -8.47
N VAL A 43 3.94 -2.15 -7.18
CA VAL A 43 4.42 -1.10 -6.28
C VAL A 43 5.76 -0.54 -6.75
N GLU A 44 6.71 -1.41 -7.14
CA GLU A 44 8.02 -0.96 -7.62
C GLU A 44 7.90 -0.11 -8.89
N ARG A 45 7.08 -0.55 -9.85
CA ARG A 45 6.78 0.22 -11.07
C ARG A 45 6.11 1.55 -10.76
N THR A 46 5.23 1.61 -9.75
CA THR A 46 4.65 2.88 -9.30
C THR A 46 5.74 3.82 -8.82
N ILE A 47 6.65 3.33 -7.95
CA ILE A 47 7.77 4.13 -7.41
C ILE A 47 8.70 4.62 -8.53
N GLU A 48 8.97 3.78 -9.53
CA GLU A 48 9.79 4.18 -10.69
C GLU A 48 9.18 5.37 -11.45
N THR A 49 7.84 5.41 -11.57
CA THR A 49 7.14 6.52 -12.22
C THR A 49 7.14 7.82 -11.42
N GLU A 50 7.40 7.76 -10.11
CA GLU A 50 7.41 8.96 -9.24
C GLU A 50 8.44 10.00 -9.67
N LYS A 51 9.54 9.58 -10.29
CA LYS A 51 10.59 10.48 -10.81
C LYS A 51 10.08 11.39 -11.94
N GLN A 52 8.95 11.04 -12.56
CA GLN A 52 8.41 11.71 -13.73
C GLN A 52 7.10 12.46 -13.43
N VAL A 53 6.67 12.50 -12.16
CA VAL A 53 5.45 13.19 -11.76
C VAL A 53 5.69 14.13 -10.59
N SER A 54 4.85 15.16 -10.47
CA SER A 54 4.89 16.11 -9.37
C SER A 54 4.17 15.60 -8.11
N ARG A 55 3.25 14.64 -8.26
CA ARG A 55 2.45 14.08 -7.16
C ARG A 55 2.49 12.55 -7.17
N LYS A 56 3.05 12.01 -6.10
CA LYS A 56 3.16 10.56 -5.85
C LYS A 56 1.79 9.91 -5.67
N ALA A 57 1.70 8.62 -5.96
CA ALA A 57 0.46 7.85 -5.80
C ALA A 57 0.02 7.80 -4.34
N GLU A 58 0.99 7.72 -3.44
CA GLU A 58 0.78 7.64 -2.00
C GLU A 58 0.19 8.92 -1.40
N ALA A 59 0.20 10.03 -2.15
CA ALA A 59 -0.59 11.22 -1.80
C ALA A 59 -2.11 10.96 -1.84
N PHE A 60 -2.54 9.83 -2.39
CA PHE A 60 -3.87 9.27 -2.20
C PHE A 60 -3.79 8.21 -1.11
N GLY A 61 -4.39 8.48 0.06
CA GLY A 61 -4.25 7.62 1.24
C GLY A 61 -4.72 6.17 1.04
N MET A 62 -5.53 5.88 0.02
CA MET A 62 -5.86 4.51 -0.38
C MET A 62 -4.63 3.74 -0.90
N TYR A 63 -3.83 4.35 -1.78
CA TYR A 63 -2.65 3.67 -2.34
C TYR A 63 -1.54 3.55 -1.30
N LEU A 64 -1.34 4.58 -0.47
CA LEU A 64 -0.44 4.50 0.69
C LEU A 64 -0.78 3.30 1.60
N PHE A 65 -2.06 3.12 1.90
CA PHE A 65 -2.54 2.01 2.72
C PHE A 65 -2.23 0.64 2.10
N TYR A 66 -2.64 0.41 0.85
CA TYR A 66 -2.40 -0.88 0.20
C TYR A 66 -0.91 -1.15 -0.06
N HIS A 67 -0.13 -0.14 -0.42
CA HIS A 67 1.32 -0.28 -0.56
C HIS A 67 1.98 -0.67 0.77
N GLY A 68 1.51 -0.13 1.90
CA GLY A 68 1.91 -0.55 3.23
C GLY A 68 1.60 -2.02 3.51
N LEU A 69 0.37 -2.47 3.24
CA LEU A 69 -0.03 -3.87 3.41
C LEU A 69 0.81 -4.83 2.54
N ILE A 70 0.99 -4.50 1.26
CA ILE A 70 1.84 -5.26 0.33
C ILE A 70 3.26 -5.34 0.88
N SER A 71 3.79 -4.22 1.37
CA SER A 71 5.15 -4.15 1.94
C SER A 71 5.29 -5.01 3.19
N PHE A 72 4.32 -5.00 4.12
CA PHE A 72 4.36 -5.88 5.30
C PHE A 72 4.32 -7.37 4.92
N VAL A 73 3.45 -7.76 3.98
CA VAL A 73 3.37 -9.15 3.51
C VAL A 73 4.70 -9.58 2.87
N LEU A 74 5.26 -8.75 1.99
CA LEU A 74 6.52 -9.06 1.33
C LEU A 74 7.71 -9.04 2.29
N ALA A 75 7.74 -8.15 3.28
CA ALA A 75 8.75 -8.13 4.33
C ALA A 75 8.76 -9.46 5.10
N ARG A 76 7.59 -10.01 5.47
CA ARG A 76 7.50 -11.33 6.11
C ARG A 76 7.93 -12.47 5.18
N LYS A 77 7.42 -12.49 3.95
CA LYS A 77 7.67 -13.58 2.98
C LYS A 77 9.14 -13.66 2.57
N THR A 78 9.76 -12.51 2.36
CA THR A 78 11.11 -12.41 1.77
C THR A 78 12.20 -12.09 2.79
N LYS A 79 11.83 -11.67 4.02
CA LYS A 79 12.76 -11.15 5.03
C LYS A 79 13.62 -9.99 4.50
N SER A 80 13.05 -9.18 3.62
CA SER A 80 13.76 -8.08 2.97
C SER A 80 13.62 -6.78 3.75
N ASP A 81 14.76 -6.20 4.13
CA ASP A 81 14.84 -4.89 4.77
C ASP A 81 14.24 -3.75 3.91
N LYS A 82 14.29 -3.91 2.58
CA LYS A 82 13.67 -2.97 1.62
C LYS A 82 12.17 -2.88 1.87
N TRP A 83 11.50 -4.02 1.96
CA TRP A 83 10.06 -4.08 2.17
C TRP A 83 9.68 -3.67 3.59
N LEU A 84 10.49 -4.03 4.58
CA LEU A 84 10.28 -3.58 5.96
C LEU A 84 10.38 -2.05 6.09
N THR A 85 11.40 -1.45 5.47
CA THR A 85 11.56 0.02 5.45
C THR A 85 10.32 0.68 4.85
N ARG A 86 9.87 0.22 3.67
CA ARG A 86 8.67 0.76 3.01
C ARG A 86 7.41 0.61 3.85
N ALA A 87 7.23 -0.54 4.50
CA ALA A 87 6.08 -0.78 5.37
C ALA A 87 6.05 0.22 6.54
N ASN A 88 7.21 0.48 7.15
CA ASN A 88 7.33 1.45 8.24
C ASN A 88 7.14 2.89 7.78
N GLU A 89 7.61 3.26 6.59
CA GLU A 89 7.33 4.56 5.98
C GLU A 89 5.82 4.75 5.75
N ALA A 90 5.16 3.74 5.19
CA ALA A 90 3.71 3.79 4.97
C ALA A 90 2.92 3.89 6.28
N LEU A 91 3.34 3.16 7.32
CA LEU A 91 2.77 3.26 8.66
C LEU A 91 2.94 4.69 9.23
N SER A 92 4.14 5.26 9.16
CA SER A 92 4.43 6.60 9.67
C SER A 92 3.63 7.69 8.95
N GLU A 93 3.46 7.58 7.63
CA GLU A 93 2.60 8.51 6.88
C GLU A 93 1.12 8.32 7.20
N MET A 94 0.66 7.07 7.37
CA MET A 94 -0.73 6.79 7.74
C MET A 94 -1.07 7.37 9.12
N GLU A 95 -0.13 7.36 10.07
CA GLU A 95 -0.30 8.04 11.36
C GLU A 95 -0.58 9.54 11.20
N LYS A 96 0.11 10.21 10.28
CA LYS A 96 -0.12 11.64 9.98
C LYS A 96 -1.52 11.84 9.39
N TYR A 97 -1.94 10.94 8.50
CA TYR A 97 -3.25 11.01 7.85
C TYR A 97 -4.38 10.78 8.87
N ALA A 98 -4.22 9.81 9.77
CA ALA A 98 -5.16 9.55 10.86
C ALA A 98 -5.28 10.71 11.84
N LYS A 99 -4.19 11.44 12.12
CA LYS A 99 -4.23 12.65 12.95
C LYS A 99 -5.07 13.77 12.32
N ILE A 100 -5.04 13.91 11.00
CA ILE A 100 -5.75 14.99 10.28
C ILE A 100 -7.20 14.59 9.97
N GLY A 101 -7.44 13.33 9.60
CA GLY A 101 -8.74 12.84 9.15
C GLY A 101 -9.08 11.47 9.74
N PRO A 102 -9.31 11.37 11.06
CA PRO A 102 -9.43 10.09 11.75
C PRO A 102 -10.54 9.19 11.17
N CYS A 103 -11.70 9.74 10.82
CA CYS A 103 -12.80 8.97 10.24
C CYS A 103 -12.39 8.20 8.96
N ASN A 104 -11.44 8.74 8.19
CA ASN A 104 -11.03 8.15 6.91
C ASN A 104 -9.84 7.19 7.02
N PHE A 105 -9.05 7.30 8.10
CA PHE A 105 -7.72 6.70 8.17
C PHE A 105 -7.44 5.93 9.47
N GLN A 106 -8.23 6.10 10.53
CA GLN A 106 -7.96 5.44 11.80
C GLN A 106 -8.02 3.90 11.70
N HIS A 107 -9.02 3.36 11.00
CA HIS A 107 -9.12 1.92 10.77
C HIS A 107 -7.96 1.38 9.91
N LYS A 108 -7.47 2.17 8.95
CA LYS A 108 -6.31 1.82 8.10
C LYS A 108 -5.02 1.82 8.90
N LEU A 109 -4.83 2.82 9.76
CA LEU A 109 -3.69 2.88 10.67
C LEU A 109 -3.67 1.67 11.60
N LEU A 110 -4.80 1.36 12.25
CA LEU A 110 -4.91 0.21 13.16
C LEU A 110 -4.55 -1.11 12.46
N LEU A 111 -4.97 -1.27 11.20
CA LEU A 111 -4.61 -2.46 10.42
C LEU A 111 -3.11 -2.52 10.11
N LEU A 112 -2.48 -1.41 9.72
CA LEU A 112 -1.03 -1.38 9.50
C LEU A 112 -0.24 -1.63 10.80
N GLU A 113 -0.70 -1.10 11.93
CA GLU A 113 -0.11 -1.39 13.24
C GLU A 113 -0.25 -2.88 13.61
N ALA A 114 -1.36 -3.52 13.23
CA ALA A 114 -1.59 -4.95 13.44
C ALA A 114 -0.61 -5.79 12.61
N GLU A 115 -0.43 -5.45 11.33
CA GLU A 115 0.54 -6.10 10.43
C GLU A 115 1.97 -5.96 10.94
N ASN A 116 2.31 -4.79 11.52
CA ASN A 116 3.61 -4.56 12.15
C ASN A 116 3.81 -5.45 13.39
N ALA A 117 2.84 -5.48 14.32
CA ALA A 117 2.90 -6.34 15.50
C ALA A 117 3.03 -7.82 15.11
N TYR A 118 2.27 -8.26 14.10
CA TYR A 118 2.33 -9.61 13.57
C TYR A 118 3.71 -9.94 12.96
N LEU A 119 4.31 -9.01 12.21
CA LEU A 119 5.65 -9.18 11.64
C LEU A 119 6.72 -9.42 12.73
N PHE A 120 6.60 -8.78 13.89
CA PHE A 120 7.51 -8.95 15.02
C PHE A 120 7.12 -10.07 15.99
N GLY A 121 6.07 -10.84 15.70
CA GLY A 121 5.64 -11.98 16.51
C GLY A 121 4.83 -11.60 17.76
N ASP A 122 4.40 -10.34 17.89
CA ASP A 122 3.51 -9.88 18.97
C ASP A 122 2.04 -10.17 18.60
N ILE A 123 1.66 -11.45 18.73
CA ILE A 123 0.36 -11.96 18.25
C ILE A 123 -0.81 -11.35 19.02
N ASP A 124 -0.71 -11.20 20.33
CA ASP A 124 -1.78 -10.65 21.17
C ASP A 124 -2.10 -9.20 20.78
N SER A 125 -1.06 -8.38 20.62
CA SER A 125 -1.16 -6.99 20.18
C SER A 125 -1.71 -6.88 18.76
N ALA A 126 -1.30 -7.78 17.86
CA ALA A 126 -1.82 -7.84 16.50
C ALA A 126 -3.32 -8.15 16.50
N MET A 127 -3.76 -9.16 17.23
CA MET A 127 -5.19 -9.54 17.33
C MET A 127 -6.06 -8.39 17.82
N ILE A 128 -5.66 -7.73 18.92
CA ILE A 128 -6.39 -6.58 19.46
C ILE A 128 -6.51 -5.45 18.41
N LYS A 129 -5.45 -5.20 17.64
CA LYS A 129 -5.45 -4.16 16.62
C LYS A 129 -6.29 -4.53 15.39
N TYR A 130 -6.28 -5.79 14.97
CA TYR A 130 -7.18 -6.29 13.92
C TYR A 130 -8.65 -6.09 14.32
N ASP A 131 -9.03 -6.49 15.53
CA ASP A 131 -10.40 -6.32 16.02
C ASP A 131 -10.81 -4.84 16.05
N ARG A 132 -9.92 -3.97 16.55
CA ARG A 132 -10.16 -2.52 16.56
C ARG A 132 -10.27 -1.94 15.14
N ALA A 133 -9.45 -2.40 14.20
CA ALA A 133 -9.53 -1.96 12.81
C ALA A 133 -10.90 -2.29 12.19
N ILE A 134 -11.45 -3.48 12.48
CA ILE A 134 -12.77 -3.91 12.02
C ILE A 134 -13.87 -3.05 12.64
N VAL A 135 -13.85 -2.84 13.96
CA VAL A 135 -14.86 -2.04 14.66
C VAL A 135 -14.86 -0.61 14.13
N THR A 136 -13.70 0.04 14.08
CA THR A 136 -13.58 1.43 13.62
C THR A 136 -13.86 1.60 12.12
N ALA A 137 -13.83 0.54 11.31
CA ALA A 137 -14.23 0.62 9.91
C ALA A 137 -15.76 0.63 9.71
N GLY A 138 -16.52 0.16 10.71
CA GLY A 138 -17.98 0.10 10.67
C GLY A 138 -18.69 1.28 11.36
N GLU A 139 -17.93 2.21 11.95
CA GLU A 139 -18.40 3.45 12.58
C GLU A 139 -18.54 4.60 11.57
#